data_AF-A0A2G6G9Y1-F1
#
_entry.id   AF-A0A2G6G9Y1-F1
#
_cell.length_a   1.000
_cell.length_b   1.000
_cell.length_c   1.000
_cell.angle_alpha   90.00
_cell.angle_beta   90.00
_cell.angle_gamma   90.00
#
_symmetry.space_group_name_H-M   'P 1'
#
loop_
_entity.id
_entity.type
_entity.pdbx_description
1 polymer ?
#
loop_
_entity_poly.entity_id
_entity_poly.type
_entity_poly.pdbx_seq_one_letter_code
_entity_poly.pdbx_strand_id
1 'polypeptide(L)'
;MNSITKKAIKWILAFFAFALFVIIVVYLFTKYVPRENQFNVDLLMQDKEIEEIYKKKQKEREEYERQWENREKEVIENLDCIKNGKKYKHGDWGFFYSKRFVSLQDDCGNYQSKKRCDNGQWLGDSFYNEPLCEQSVDCMLENGEILKNGESRDFYFFETVQYGEKCEDYMIKRTCNNTHLKGDSRYKFTECKVTEEGICKFGENIIPNKKTHLFYSVQEVEYTDKCQNYSQLRLCSDGKLFGDEKYKYWDCRVKIPKKCKTEDGKEVEHNQIIKMYSSPYGGEKGCAYFMKQAQCINGKFNQGPEYKYAKCVE
;
A
#
# COMPACT_ATOMS: atom_id res chain seq x y z
N MET A 1 58.09 80.35 -69.52
CA MET A 1 57.41 79.11 -69.06
C MET A 1 57.86 77.95 -69.93
N ASN A 2 58.69 77.08 -69.36
CA ASN A 2 59.39 75.99 -70.05
C ASN A 2 58.43 74.92 -70.57
N SER A 3 58.74 74.38 -71.75
CA SER A 3 58.05 73.30 -72.49
C SER A 3 57.51 72.14 -71.63
N ILE A 4 58.15 71.87 -70.49
CA ILE A 4 57.76 70.85 -69.51
C ILE A 4 56.39 71.15 -68.87
N THR A 5 56.05 72.41 -68.59
CA THR A 5 54.79 72.75 -67.92
C THR A 5 53.56 72.54 -68.82
N LYS A 6 53.68 72.69 -70.14
CA LYS A 6 52.57 72.44 -71.07
C LYS A 6 52.22 70.96 -71.20
N LYS A 7 53.21 70.05 -71.12
CA LYS A 7 52.96 68.60 -71.16
C LYS A 7 52.30 68.12 -69.86
N ALA A 8 52.73 68.62 -68.71
CA ALA A 8 52.14 68.24 -67.42
C ALA A 8 50.65 68.62 -67.32
N ILE A 9 50.28 69.84 -67.74
CA ILE A 9 48.88 70.31 -67.71
C ILE A 9 47.98 69.45 -68.61
N LYS A 10 48.48 69.02 -69.77
CA LYS A 10 47.69 68.19 -70.71
C LYS A 10 47.38 66.79 -70.14
N TRP A 11 48.33 66.19 -69.41
CA TRP A 11 48.11 64.92 -68.71
C TRP A 11 47.15 65.05 -67.53
N ILE A 12 47.26 66.14 -66.75
CA ILE A 12 46.36 66.39 -65.63
C ILE A 12 44.92 66.55 -66.13
N LEU A 13 44.70 67.33 -67.19
CA LEU A 13 43.35 67.52 -67.77
C LEU A 13 42.77 66.21 -68.34
N ALA A 14 43.60 65.37 -68.97
CA ALA A 14 43.16 64.06 -69.44
C ALA A 14 42.76 63.13 -68.29
N PHE A 15 43.51 63.16 -67.18
CA PHE A 15 43.20 62.36 -66.00
C PHE A 15 41.90 62.80 -65.33
N PHE A 16 41.66 64.11 -65.20
CA PHE A 16 40.41 64.63 -64.66
C PHE A 16 39.21 64.32 -65.56
N ALA A 17 39.36 64.38 -66.89
CA ALA A 17 38.30 64.02 -67.82
C ALA A 17 37.93 62.53 -67.71
N PHE A 18 38.92 61.64 -67.56
CA PHE A 18 38.68 60.21 -67.37
C PHE A 18 38.01 59.92 -66.02
N ALA A 19 38.49 60.55 -64.94
CA ALA A 19 37.88 60.41 -63.62
C ALA A 19 36.42 60.89 -63.62
N LEU A 20 36.13 62.03 -64.27
CA LEU A 20 34.77 62.54 -64.39
C LEU A 20 33.88 61.58 -65.20
N PHE A 21 34.40 60.99 -66.28
CA PHE A 21 33.68 60.01 -67.08
C PHE A 21 33.31 58.76 -66.27
N VAL A 22 34.25 58.22 -65.49
CA VAL A 22 33.99 57.07 -64.62
C VAL A 22 32.92 57.40 -63.58
N ILE A 23 32.98 58.58 -62.96
CA ILE A 23 31.97 59.02 -61.99
C ILE A 23 30.60 59.15 -62.65
N ILE A 24 30.52 59.71 -63.87
CA ILE A 24 29.26 59.83 -64.61
C ILE A 24 28.69 58.46 -64.97
N VAL A 25 29.53 57.51 -65.41
CA VAL A 25 29.08 56.15 -65.72
C VAL A 25 28.54 55.45 -64.48
N VAL A 26 29.24 55.54 -63.33
CA VAL A 26 28.75 54.95 -62.07
C VAL A 26 27.47 55.61 -61.60
N TYR A 27 27.36 56.94 -61.69
CA TYR A 27 26.15 57.67 -61.32
C TYR A 27 24.95 57.29 -62.22
N LEU A 28 25.19 57.14 -63.52
CA LEU A 28 24.15 56.70 -64.45
C LEU A 28 23.76 55.24 -64.17
N PHE A 29 24.71 54.36 -63.88
CA PHE A 29 24.41 52.97 -63.53
C PHE A 29 23.59 52.86 -62.23
N THR A 30 23.93 53.62 -61.19
CA THR A 30 23.19 53.55 -59.92
C THR A 30 21.82 54.22 -59.98
N LYS A 31 21.63 55.22 -60.86
CA LYS A 31 20.36 55.93 -61.01
C LYS A 31 19.41 55.28 -62.02
N TYR A 32 19.94 54.65 -63.07
CA TYR A 32 19.15 54.11 -64.18
C TYR A 32 19.09 52.59 -64.25
N VAL A 33 19.72 51.83 -63.33
CA VAL A 33 19.34 50.41 -63.18
C VAL A 33 17.91 50.37 -62.64
N PRO A 34 16.93 49.90 -63.42
CA PRO A 34 15.53 49.98 -63.05
C PRO A 34 15.26 49.06 -61.86
N ARG A 35 14.47 49.57 -60.91
CA ARG A 35 14.05 48.91 -59.66
C ARG A 35 13.10 47.71 -59.90
N GLU A 36 13.00 47.20 -61.13
CA GLU A 36 12.18 46.05 -61.53
C GLU A 36 12.85 44.71 -61.21
N ASN A 37 14.18 44.65 -61.14
CA ASN A 37 14.89 43.40 -60.83
C ASN A 37 14.90 43.03 -59.34
N GLN A 38 14.52 43.94 -58.45
CA GLN A 38 14.46 43.65 -57.02
C GLN A 38 13.12 42.99 -56.61
N PHE A 39 12.02 43.31 -57.31
CA PHE A 39 10.69 42.77 -57.02
C PHE A 39 10.54 41.28 -57.38
N ASN A 40 11.27 40.81 -58.40
CA ASN A 40 11.23 39.41 -58.84
C ASN A 40 11.95 38.44 -57.89
N VAL A 41 12.95 38.92 -57.13
CA VAL A 41 13.70 38.08 -56.20
C VAL A 41 12.90 37.82 -54.91
N ASP A 42 12.13 38.80 -54.44
CA ASP A 42 11.26 38.65 -53.28
C ASP A 42 10.06 37.73 -53.57
N LEU A 43 9.48 37.79 -54.77
CA LEU A 43 8.42 36.87 -55.19
C LEU A 43 8.92 35.41 -55.29
N LEU A 44 10.11 35.21 -55.86
CA LEU A 44 10.73 33.88 -55.96
C LEU A 44 11.16 33.30 -54.60
N MET A 45 11.56 34.15 -53.65
CA MET A 45 11.81 33.72 -52.27
C MET A 45 10.52 33.31 -51.56
N GLN A 46 9.42 34.07 -51.74
CA GLN A 46 8.11 33.70 -51.20
C GLN A 46 7.60 32.37 -51.75
N ASP A 47 7.79 32.09 -53.05
CA ASP A 47 7.37 30.82 -53.65
C ASP A 47 8.11 29.61 -53.08
N LYS A 48 9.41 29.74 -52.78
CA LYS A 48 10.19 28.67 -52.13
C LYS A 48 9.75 28.42 -50.69
N GLU A 49 9.53 29.48 -49.92
CA GLU A 49 9.03 29.36 -48.54
C GLU A 49 7.64 28.71 -48.53
N ILE A 50 6.77 29.08 -49.47
CA ILE A 50 5.44 28.48 -49.64
C ILE A 50 5.57 26.99 -49.99
N GLU A 51 6.45 26.60 -50.91
CA GLU A 51 6.68 25.21 -51.29
C GLU A 51 7.20 24.36 -50.10
N GLU A 52 8.11 24.92 -49.30
CA GLU A 52 8.61 24.26 -48.08
C GLU A 52 7.49 24.09 -47.04
N ILE A 53 6.63 25.10 -46.85
CA ILE A 53 5.46 25.02 -45.98
C ILE A 53 4.50 23.93 -46.46
N TYR A 54 4.24 23.84 -47.77
CA TYR A 54 3.37 22.79 -48.33
C TYR A 54 3.96 21.40 -48.13
N LYS A 55 5.26 21.20 -48.40
CA LYS A 55 5.96 19.92 -48.18
C LYS A 55 5.92 19.51 -46.71
N LYS A 56 6.12 20.47 -45.78
CA LYS A 56 6.03 20.22 -44.34
C LYS A 56 4.63 19.77 -43.94
N LYS A 57 3.58 20.47 -44.38
CA LYS A 57 2.18 20.10 -44.10
C LYS A 57 1.80 18.74 -44.69
N GLN A 58 2.32 18.39 -45.87
CA GLN A 58 2.09 17.08 -46.46
C GLN A 58 2.73 15.97 -45.61
N LYS A 59 3.98 16.16 -45.19
CA LYS A 59 4.68 15.20 -44.33
C LYS A 59 3.98 15.02 -42.97
N GLU A 60 3.50 16.10 -42.37
CA GLU A 60 2.71 16.05 -41.11
C GLU A 60 1.40 15.27 -41.30
N ARG A 61 0.72 15.42 -42.44
CA ARG A 61 -0.49 14.65 -42.77
C ARG A 61 -0.18 13.16 -42.93
N GLU A 62 0.85 12.81 -43.68
CA GLU A 62 1.28 11.42 -43.89
C GLU A 62 1.70 10.75 -42.56
N GLU A 63 2.34 11.50 -41.66
CA GLU A 63 2.68 11.00 -40.32
C GLU A 63 1.44 10.77 -39.47
N TYR A 64 0.48 11.69 -39.50
CA TYR A 64 -0.79 11.55 -38.78
C TYR A 64 -1.59 10.33 -39.27
N GLU A 65 -1.69 10.13 -40.59
CA GLU A 65 -2.35 8.96 -41.19
C GLU A 65 -1.67 7.66 -40.74
N ARG A 66 -0.33 7.59 -40.76
CA ARG A 66 0.41 6.42 -40.25
C ARG A 66 0.16 6.16 -38.77
N GLN A 67 0.11 7.21 -37.94
CA GLN A 67 -0.21 7.07 -36.51
C GLN A 67 -1.65 6.61 -36.28
N TRP A 68 -2.58 7.03 -37.14
CA TRP A 68 -3.97 6.58 -37.08
C TRP A 68 -4.09 5.10 -37.44
N GLU A 69 -3.48 4.66 -38.54
CA GLU A 69 -3.47 3.25 -38.96
C GLU A 69 -2.83 2.33 -37.91
N ASN A 70 -1.76 2.78 -37.25
CA ASN A 70 -1.12 2.02 -36.17
C ASN A 70 -2.02 1.90 -34.94
N ARG A 71 -2.73 2.97 -34.56
CA ARG A 71 -3.69 2.93 -33.44
C ARG A 71 -4.89 2.05 -33.75
N GLU A 72 -5.39 2.08 -34.99
CA GLU A 72 -6.50 1.20 -35.40
C GLU A 72 -6.09 -0.27 -35.35
N LYS A 73 -4.87 -0.61 -35.79
CA LYS A 73 -4.31 -1.97 -35.64
C LYS A 73 -4.16 -2.38 -34.17
N GLU A 74 -3.65 -1.50 -33.32
CA GLU A 74 -3.48 -1.76 -31.88
C GLU A 74 -4.82 -1.95 -31.17
N VAL A 75 -5.85 -1.16 -31.52
CA VAL A 75 -7.21 -1.34 -31.01
C VAL A 75 -7.78 -2.68 -31.46
N ILE A 76 -7.63 -3.06 -32.73
CA ILE A 76 -8.18 -4.33 -33.25
C ILE A 76 -7.46 -5.55 -32.64
N GLU A 77 -6.13 -5.51 -32.47
CA GLU A 77 -5.40 -6.62 -31.86
C GLU A 77 -5.74 -6.84 -30.38
N ASN A 78 -6.19 -5.80 -29.69
CA ASN A 78 -6.68 -5.87 -28.31
C ASN A 78 -8.11 -6.43 -28.18
N LEU A 79 -8.82 -6.67 -29.28
CA LEU A 79 -10.17 -7.26 -29.29
C LEU A 79 -10.17 -8.77 -29.55
N ASP A 80 -8.99 -9.35 -29.76
CA ASP A 80 -8.82 -10.77 -29.98
C ASP A 80 -8.80 -11.54 -28.65
N CYS A 81 -9.39 -12.73 -28.64
CA CYS A 81 -9.42 -13.59 -27.47
C CYS A 81 -8.27 -14.58 -27.52
N ILE A 82 -7.58 -14.78 -26.39
CA ILE A 82 -6.53 -15.80 -26.26
C ILE A 82 -7.02 -16.92 -25.34
N LYS A 83 -6.90 -18.17 -25.80
CA LYS A 83 -7.18 -19.34 -24.97
C LYS A 83 -6.20 -20.46 -25.32
N ASN A 84 -5.54 -21.02 -24.31
CA ASN A 84 -4.48 -22.04 -24.46
C ASN A 84 -3.38 -21.64 -25.45
N GLY A 85 -2.97 -20.37 -25.46
CA GLY A 85 -1.96 -19.86 -26.38
C GLY A 85 -2.42 -19.75 -27.83
N LYS A 86 -3.65 -20.13 -28.17
CA LYS A 86 -4.25 -19.88 -29.48
C LYS A 86 -5.02 -18.56 -29.46
N LYS A 87 -4.77 -17.73 -30.47
CA LYS A 87 -5.42 -16.43 -30.71
C LYS A 87 -6.64 -16.63 -31.60
N TYR A 88 -7.77 -16.03 -31.22
CA TYR A 88 -9.04 -16.03 -31.95
C TYR A 88 -9.43 -14.59 -32.23
N LYS A 89 -9.76 -14.28 -33.48
CA LYS A 89 -10.12 -12.91 -33.86
C LYS A 89 -11.45 -12.50 -33.23
N HIS A 90 -11.65 -11.21 -33.02
CA HIS A 90 -12.98 -10.68 -32.76
C HIS A 90 -14.01 -11.23 -33.76
N GLY A 91 -15.09 -11.81 -33.25
CA GLY A 91 -16.14 -12.47 -34.04
C GLY A 91 -15.95 -13.97 -34.26
N ASP A 92 -14.75 -14.53 -34.03
CA ASP A 92 -14.49 -15.96 -34.19
C ASP A 92 -15.23 -16.79 -33.14
N TRP A 93 -15.47 -18.06 -33.49
CA TRP A 93 -16.06 -19.05 -32.58
C TRP A 93 -15.00 -20.06 -32.11
N GLY A 94 -15.06 -20.39 -30.82
CA GLY A 94 -14.27 -21.45 -30.20
C GLY A 94 -15.18 -22.50 -29.55
N PHE A 95 -14.70 -23.74 -29.49
CA PHE A 95 -15.34 -24.78 -28.69
C PHE A 95 -14.78 -24.78 -27.27
N PHE A 96 -15.67 -24.85 -26.30
CA PHE A 96 -15.37 -24.91 -24.88
C PHE A 96 -16.12 -26.07 -24.26
N TYR A 97 -15.63 -26.56 -23.14
CA TYR A 97 -16.16 -27.72 -22.46
C TYR A 97 -16.53 -27.35 -21.02
N SER A 98 -17.55 -28.02 -20.48
CA SER A 98 -17.90 -27.90 -19.07
C SER A 98 -17.05 -28.81 -18.17
N LYS A 99 -16.30 -29.74 -18.76
CA LYS A 99 -15.38 -30.65 -18.08
C LYS A 99 -14.07 -30.72 -18.87
N ARG A 100 -12.94 -30.67 -18.17
CA ARG A 100 -11.60 -30.84 -18.76
C ARG A 100 -11.26 -32.31 -19.02
N PHE A 101 -11.78 -33.19 -18.18
CA PHE A 101 -11.61 -34.63 -18.33
C PHE A 101 -12.96 -35.34 -18.28
N VAL A 102 -13.13 -36.35 -19.13
CA VAL A 102 -14.29 -37.24 -19.14
C VAL A 102 -13.83 -38.68 -19.05
N SER A 103 -14.72 -39.57 -18.60
CA SER A 103 -14.41 -41.00 -18.51
C SER A 103 -14.21 -41.60 -19.90
N LEU A 104 -13.56 -42.77 -19.99
CA LEU A 104 -13.39 -43.50 -21.26
C LEU A 104 -14.72 -43.88 -21.94
N GLN A 105 -15.83 -43.88 -21.20
CA GLN A 105 -17.16 -44.20 -21.71
C GLN A 105 -17.95 -42.96 -22.14
N ASP A 106 -17.47 -41.77 -21.78
CA ASP A 106 -18.08 -40.49 -22.13
C ASP A 106 -17.40 -39.88 -23.37
N ASP A 107 -18.19 -39.13 -24.14
CA ASP A 107 -17.69 -38.29 -25.23
C ASP A 107 -17.62 -36.83 -24.77
N CYS A 108 -16.49 -36.19 -25.04
CA CYS A 108 -16.30 -34.75 -24.87
C CYS A 108 -17.35 -33.92 -25.61
N GLY A 109 -17.90 -34.43 -26.72
CA GLY A 109 -19.00 -33.80 -27.45
C GLY A 109 -20.23 -33.51 -26.59
N ASN A 110 -20.52 -34.35 -25.58
CA ASN A 110 -21.66 -34.16 -24.67
C ASN A 110 -21.48 -32.97 -23.71
N TYR A 111 -20.24 -32.53 -23.51
CA TYR A 111 -19.89 -31.45 -22.60
C TYR A 111 -19.39 -30.22 -23.33
N GLN A 112 -19.62 -30.14 -24.64
CA GLN A 112 -19.12 -29.07 -25.50
C GLN A 112 -20.17 -27.96 -25.71
N SER A 113 -19.70 -26.71 -25.79
CA SER A 113 -20.49 -25.56 -26.23
C SER A 113 -19.63 -24.62 -27.08
N LYS A 114 -20.28 -23.85 -27.95
CA LYS A 114 -19.61 -22.83 -28.78
C LYS A 114 -19.68 -21.47 -28.08
N LYS A 115 -18.55 -20.78 -28.00
CA LYS A 115 -18.46 -19.40 -27.52
C LYS A 115 -17.93 -18.50 -28.62
N ARG A 116 -18.42 -17.27 -28.66
CA ARG A 116 -17.98 -16.25 -29.62
C ARG A 116 -17.00 -15.31 -28.93
N CYS A 117 -15.88 -15.03 -29.57
CA CYS A 117 -15.00 -13.95 -29.13
C CYS A 117 -15.64 -12.61 -29.49
N ASP A 118 -15.84 -11.74 -28.50
CA ASP A 118 -16.35 -10.39 -28.68
C ASP A 118 -15.53 -9.44 -27.82
N ASN A 119 -14.89 -8.46 -28.45
CA ASN A 119 -14.03 -7.46 -27.81
C ASN A 119 -13.09 -8.00 -26.71
N GLY A 120 -12.35 -9.07 -27.01
CA GLY A 120 -11.39 -9.69 -26.09
C GLY A 120 -12.02 -10.60 -25.02
N GLN A 121 -13.34 -10.78 -25.03
CA GLN A 121 -14.08 -11.60 -24.09
C GLN A 121 -14.84 -12.75 -24.78
N TRP A 122 -14.95 -13.89 -24.10
CA TRP A 122 -15.70 -15.04 -24.61
C TRP A 122 -17.17 -14.94 -24.20
N LEU A 123 -18.05 -14.64 -25.16
CA LEU A 123 -19.50 -14.63 -24.95
C LEU A 123 -20.08 -16.05 -25.02
N GLY A 124 -20.99 -16.35 -24.10
CA GLY A 124 -21.68 -17.64 -23.98
C GLY A 124 -21.86 -18.04 -22.52
N ASP A 125 -22.32 -19.26 -22.29
CA ASP A 125 -22.51 -19.79 -20.94
C ASP A 125 -21.18 -19.91 -20.19
N SER A 126 -21.10 -19.32 -18.99
CA SER A 126 -19.94 -19.42 -18.10
C SER A 126 -19.71 -20.82 -17.55
N PHE A 127 -20.66 -21.74 -17.70
CA PHE A 127 -20.48 -23.14 -17.31
C PHE A 127 -19.44 -23.86 -18.20
N TYR A 128 -19.26 -23.42 -19.45
CA TYR A 128 -18.31 -24.00 -20.41
C TYR A 128 -17.06 -23.11 -20.50
N ASN A 129 -16.07 -23.36 -19.66
CA ASN A 129 -14.84 -22.56 -19.61
C ASN A 129 -13.57 -23.36 -19.93
N GLU A 130 -13.67 -24.68 -20.04
CA GLU A 130 -12.54 -25.54 -20.31
C GLU A 130 -12.22 -25.52 -21.82
N PRO A 131 -10.99 -25.22 -22.23
CA PRO A 131 -10.62 -25.11 -23.64
C PRO A 131 -10.33 -26.44 -24.32
N LEU A 132 -10.13 -27.49 -23.53
CA LEU A 132 -9.82 -28.84 -23.97
C LEU A 132 -10.64 -29.80 -23.13
N CYS A 133 -11.03 -30.89 -23.75
CA CYS A 133 -11.60 -32.04 -23.08
C CYS A 133 -10.83 -33.27 -23.54
N GLU A 134 -10.32 -34.03 -22.57
CA GLU A 134 -9.54 -35.25 -22.81
C GLU A 134 -10.20 -36.42 -22.08
N GLN A 135 -10.12 -37.61 -22.68
CA GLN A 135 -10.51 -38.82 -21.98
C GLN A 135 -9.40 -39.19 -20.99
N SER A 136 -9.77 -39.33 -19.72
CA SER A 136 -8.86 -39.79 -18.66
C SER A 136 -9.54 -40.81 -17.78
N VAL A 137 -8.75 -41.72 -17.21
CA VAL A 137 -9.16 -42.66 -16.16
C VAL A 137 -8.80 -42.17 -14.77
N ASP A 138 -8.13 -41.02 -14.68
CA ASP A 138 -7.72 -40.41 -13.43
C ASP A 138 -8.90 -39.72 -12.74
N CYS A 139 -8.81 -39.55 -11.43
CA CYS A 139 -9.85 -38.93 -10.62
C CYS A 139 -9.50 -37.47 -10.37
N MET A 140 -10.43 -36.57 -10.71
CA MET A 140 -10.34 -35.16 -10.35
C MET A 140 -10.90 -34.96 -8.94
N LEU A 141 -10.08 -34.40 -8.06
CA LEU A 141 -10.46 -34.07 -6.68
C LEU A 141 -11.16 -32.70 -6.64
N GLU A 142 -11.92 -32.43 -5.57
CA GLU A 142 -12.65 -31.16 -5.41
C GLU A 142 -11.72 -29.92 -5.41
N ASN A 143 -10.47 -30.09 -4.96
CA ASN A 143 -9.44 -29.05 -4.98
C ASN A 143 -8.77 -28.87 -6.37
N GLY A 144 -9.22 -29.59 -7.40
CA GLY A 144 -8.69 -29.54 -8.76
C GLY A 144 -7.45 -30.41 -8.99
N GLU A 145 -6.93 -31.08 -7.96
CA GLU A 145 -5.83 -32.03 -8.11
C GLU A 145 -6.27 -33.30 -8.86
N ILE A 146 -5.31 -33.94 -9.52
CA ILE A 146 -5.52 -35.18 -10.26
C ILE A 146 -4.87 -36.33 -9.48
N LEU A 147 -5.68 -37.33 -9.13
CA LEU A 147 -5.22 -38.59 -8.54
C LEU A 147 -5.20 -39.66 -9.64
N LYS A 148 -4.03 -40.24 -9.93
CA LYS A 148 -3.90 -41.18 -11.05
C LYS A 148 -4.73 -42.44 -10.83
N ASN A 149 -5.19 -43.06 -11.91
CA ASN A 149 -5.91 -44.33 -11.82
C ASN A 149 -5.08 -45.39 -11.08
N GLY A 150 -5.68 -46.06 -10.10
CA GLY A 150 -5.03 -47.02 -9.19
C GLY A 150 -4.28 -46.40 -8.01
N GLU A 151 -4.03 -45.08 -8.02
CA GLU A 151 -3.40 -44.38 -6.90
C GLU A 151 -4.37 -44.28 -5.72
N SER A 152 -3.84 -44.35 -4.51
CA SER A 152 -4.60 -44.18 -3.28
C SER A 152 -4.04 -43.04 -2.45
N ARG A 153 -4.93 -42.25 -1.86
CA ARG A 153 -4.59 -41.14 -0.97
C ARG A 153 -5.48 -41.17 0.26
N ASP A 154 -5.00 -40.57 1.33
CA ASP A 154 -5.78 -40.39 2.55
C ASP A 154 -6.76 -39.23 2.35
N PHE A 155 -8.01 -39.43 2.79
CA PHE A 155 -9.09 -38.45 2.76
C PHE A 155 -9.71 -38.34 4.14
N TYR A 156 -10.16 -37.14 4.47
CA TYR A 156 -10.70 -36.79 5.76
C TYR A 156 -12.19 -36.45 5.66
N PHE A 157 -12.93 -36.78 6.72
CA PHE A 157 -14.34 -36.43 6.86
C PHE A 157 -14.53 -34.93 7.16
N PHE A 158 -13.60 -34.35 7.93
CA PHE A 158 -13.59 -32.92 8.27
C PHE A 158 -12.33 -32.25 7.70
N GLU A 159 -12.48 -31.03 7.17
CA GLU A 159 -11.35 -30.18 6.78
C GLU A 159 -10.61 -29.62 8.01
N THR A 160 -11.34 -29.43 9.10
CA THR A 160 -10.79 -28.93 10.36
C THR A 160 -11.43 -29.65 11.54
N VAL A 161 -10.61 -30.05 12.52
CA VAL A 161 -11.04 -30.69 13.78
C VAL A 161 -10.69 -29.81 14.98
N GLN A 162 -11.38 -29.98 16.10
CA GLN A 162 -11.15 -29.14 17.29
C GLN A 162 -9.80 -29.44 17.95
N TYR A 163 -9.29 -28.47 18.72
CA TYR A 163 -8.05 -28.64 19.46
C TYR A 163 -8.12 -29.86 20.40
N GLY A 164 -7.12 -30.74 20.29
CA GLY A 164 -7.04 -31.98 21.07
C GLY A 164 -7.64 -33.20 20.37
N GLU A 165 -8.41 -33.02 19.30
CA GLU A 165 -8.77 -34.11 18.38
C GLU A 165 -7.63 -34.41 17.41
N LYS A 166 -7.66 -35.59 16.79
CA LYS A 166 -6.70 -36.03 15.79
C LYS A 166 -7.39 -36.23 14.45
N CYS A 167 -6.80 -35.68 13.38
CA CYS A 167 -7.33 -35.84 12.03
C CYS A 167 -7.38 -37.31 11.59
N GLU A 168 -6.44 -38.13 12.08
CA GLU A 168 -6.33 -39.55 11.79
C GLU A 168 -7.56 -40.35 12.25
N ASP A 169 -8.28 -39.88 13.28
CA ASP A 169 -9.51 -40.51 13.76
C ASP A 169 -10.67 -40.35 12.74
N TYR A 170 -10.54 -39.40 11.82
CA TYR A 170 -11.52 -39.05 10.79
C TYR A 170 -10.98 -39.26 9.37
N MET A 171 -10.04 -40.19 9.20
CA MET A 171 -9.35 -40.47 7.94
C MET A 171 -9.73 -41.83 7.36
N ILE A 172 -9.86 -41.91 6.03
CA ILE A 172 -9.86 -43.18 5.28
C ILE A 172 -8.94 -43.08 4.07
N LYS A 173 -8.49 -44.22 3.57
CA LYS A 173 -7.79 -44.31 2.27
C LYS A 173 -8.78 -44.52 1.15
N ARG A 174 -8.78 -43.65 0.15
CA ARG A 174 -9.59 -43.80 -1.08
C ARG A 174 -8.69 -44.04 -2.27
N THR A 175 -9.13 -44.91 -3.18
CA THR A 175 -8.40 -45.31 -4.38
C THR A 175 -9.12 -44.81 -5.60
N CYS A 176 -8.41 -44.16 -6.53
CA CYS A 176 -8.98 -43.85 -7.82
C CYS A 176 -9.15 -45.11 -8.67
N ASN A 177 -10.35 -45.32 -9.22
CA ASN A 177 -10.62 -46.38 -10.18
C ASN A 177 -11.49 -45.84 -11.31
N ASN A 178 -10.88 -45.64 -12.49
CA ASN A 178 -11.53 -45.19 -13.71
C ASN A 178 -12.48 -44.02 -13.46
N THR A 179 -11.91 -42.87 -13.11
CA THR A 179 -12.55 -41.60 -12.76
C THR A 179 -13.38 -41.57 -11.47
N HIS A 180 -13.50 -42.70 -10.76
CA HIS A 180 -14.28 -42.78 -9.53
C HIS A 180 -13.39 -43.08 -8.31
N LEU A 181 -13.47 -42.24 -7.28
CA LEU A 181 -12.84 -42.52 -6.00
C LEU A 181 -13.64 -43.59 -5.24
N LYS A 182 -13.08 -44.79 -5.11
CA LYS A 182 -13.65 -45.84 -4.25
C LYS A 182 -13.61 -45.43 -2.77
N GLY A 183 -14.56 -45.96 -2.00
CA GLY A 183 -14.71 -45.64 -0.57
C GLY A 183 -15.93 -44.76 -0.28
N ASP A 184 -16.05 -44.30 0.96
CA ASP A 184 -17.17 -43.47 1.40
C ASP A 184 -17.02 -42.03 0.87
N SER A 185 -18.02 -41.59 0.10
CA SER A 185 -18.06 -40.25 -0.50
C SER A 185 -18.05 -39.10 0.51
N ARG A 186 -18.38 -39.35 1.79
CA ARG A 186 -18.36 -38.33 2.85
C ARG A 186 -16.95 -37.85 3.21
N TYR A 187 -15.92 -38.66 2.92
CA TYR A 187 -14.52 -38.31 3.11
C TYR A 187 -13.99 -37.64 1.84
N LYS A 188 -14.12 -36.32 1.78
CA LYS A 188 -13.87 -35.51 0.57
C LYS A 188 -12.65 -34.61 0.65
N PHE A 189 -12.13 -34.36 1.85
CA PHE A 189 -11.00 -33.44 2.06
C PHE A 189 -9.68 -34.20 1.94
N THR A 190 -8.72 -33.66 1.19
CA THR A 190 -7.37 -34.23 1.05
C THR A 190 -6.43 -33.82 2.17
N GLU A 191 -6.82 -32.81 2.94
CA GLU A 191 -6.10 -32.31 4.10
C GLU A 191 -7.09 -32.16 5.26
N CYS A 192 -6.57 -32.33 6.48
CA CYS A 192 -7.28 -31.98 7.70
C CYS A 192 -6.33 -31.19 8.60
N LYS A 193 -6.85 -30.11 9.19
CA LYS A 193 -6.09 -29.24 10.09
C LYS A 193 -6.69 -29.30 11.49
N VAL A 194 -5.87 -29.37 12.52
CA VAL A 194 -6.34 -29.19 13.89
C VAL A 194 -6.43 -27.68 14.13
N THR A 195 -7.58 -27.19 14.62
CA THR A 195 -7.70 -25.77 15.00
C THR A 195 -6.61 -25.43 16.00
N GLU A 196 -5.99 -24.26 15.85
CA GLU A 196 -5.00 -23.76 16.80
C GLU A 196 -5.59 -23.73 18.22
N GLU A 197 -4.72 -23.96 19.21
CA GLU A 197 -5.09 -23.89 20.61
C GLU A 197 -5.73 -22.53 20.90
N GLY A 198 -7.00 -22.51 21.33
CA GLY A 198 -7.73 -21.27 21.52
C GLY A 198 -7.11 -20.41 22.62
N ILE A 199 -6.39 -19.36 22.24
CA ILE A 199 -5.77 -18.41 23.17
C ILE A 199 -6.70 -17.24 23.49
N CYS A 200 -6.68 -16.76 24.73
CA CYS A 200 -7.40 -15.55 25.11
C CYS A 200 -6.43 -14.37 25.02
N LYS A 201 -6.70 -13.44 24.10
CA LYS A 201 -5.93 -12.20 23.97
C LYS A 201 -6.55 -11.11 24.83
N PHE A 202 -5.72 -10.44 25.63
CA PHE A 202 -6.11 -9.30 26.45
C PHE A 202 -5.12 -8.14 26.27
N GLY A 203 -5.40 -7.29 25.28
CA GLY A 203 -4.43 -6.31 24.79
C GLY A 203 -3.24 -7.03 24.13
N GLU A 204 -2.03 -6.73 24.60
CA GLU A 204 -0.79 -7.40 24.17
C GLU A 204 -0.51 -8.71 24.92
N ASN A 205 -1.27 -9.00 25.98
CA ASN A 205 -1.08 -10.19 26.79
C ASN A 205 -1.84 -11.39 26.24
N ILE A 206 -1.27 -12.59 26.42
CA ILE A 206 -1.84 -13.85 25.95
C ILE A 206 -2.00 -14.81 27.14
N ILE A 207 -3.18 -15.41 27.26
CA ILE A 207 -3.45 -16.52 28.18
C ILE A 207 -3.61 -17.79 27.34
N PRO A 208 -2.74 -18.81 27.50
CA PRO A 208 -2.90 -20.08 26.81
C PRO A 208 -4.22 -20.76 27.15
N ASN A 209 -4.71 -21.63 26.26
CA ASN A 209 -5.96 -22.36 26.50
C ASN A 209 -5.86 -23.18 27.80
N LYS A 210 -6.99 -23.31 28.50
CA LYS A 210 -7.13 -24.02 29.79
C LYS A 210 -6.22 -23.48 30.91
N LYS A 211 -5.60 -22.31 30.74
CA LYS A 211 -4.87 -21.61 31.80
C LYS A 211 -5.72 -20.53 32.43
N THR A 212 -5.41 -20.22 33.68
CA THR A 212 -6.04 -19.15 34.44
C THR A 212 -5.10 -17.97 34.58
N HIS A 213 -5.67 -16.78 34.71
CA HIS A 213 -4.93 -15.57 35.05
C HIS A 213 -5.73 -14.74 36.06
N LEU A 214 -5.04 -13.98 36.91
CA LEU A 214 -5.65 -13.14 37.93
C LEU A 214 -5.99 -11.79 37.33
N PHE A 215 -7.28 -11.45 37.24
CA PHE A 215 -7.76 -10.16 36.77
C PHE A 215 -8.27 -9.31 37.92
N TYR A 216 -8.35 -7.99 37.71
CA TYR A 216 -8.80 -7.02 38.69
C TYR A 216 -10.01 -6.24 38.20
N SER A 217 -10.88 -5.83 39.13
CA SER A 217 -12.05 -4.98 38.84
C SER A 217 -11.76 -3.49 38.86
N VAL A 218 -10.57 -3.10 39.34
CA VAL A 218 -10.04 -1.73 39.33
C VAL A 218 -8.57 -1.74 38.89
N GLN A 219 -8.11 -0.71 38.18
CA GLN A 219 -6.69 -0.55 37.78
C GLN A 219 -5.83 -0.01 38.91
N GLU A 220 -6.45 0.68 39.86
CA GLU A 220 -5.74 1.39 40.90
C GLU A 220 -6.59 1.46 42.18
N VAL A 221 -5.95 1.27 43.34
CA VAL A 221 -6.57 1.35 44.67
C VAL A 221 -5.87 2.40 45.53
N GLU A 222 -6.55 2.89 46.57
CA GLU A 222 -5.92 3.81 47.53
C GLU A 222 -4.78 3.13 48.29
N TYR A 223 -3.84 3.93 48.84
CA TYR A 223 -2.62 3.41 49.48
C TYR A 223 -2.87 2.52 50.71
N THR A 224 -4.06 2.60 51.30
CA THR A 224 -4.51 1.77 52.43
C THR A 224 -5.14 0.46 52.00
N ASP A 225 -5.51 0.34 50.73
CA ASP A 225 -6.18 -0.83 50.16
C ASP A 225 -5.18 -1.80 49.51
N LYS A 226 -5.67 -3.01 49.21
CA LYS A 226 -4.90 -4.06 48.54
C LYS A 226 -5.62 -4.50 47.27
N CYS A 227 -4.90 -4.57 46.16
CA CYS A 227 -5.44 -5.03 44.87
C CYS A 227 -6.08 -6.43 44.93
N GLN A 228 -5.60 -7.29 45.82
CA GLN A 228 -6.14 -8.64 46.04
C GLN A 228 -7.61 -8.63 46.48
N ASN A 229 -8.10 -7.56 47.10
CA ASN A 229 -9.51 -7.42 47.47
C ASN A 229 -10.42 -7.23 46.23
N TYR A 230 -9.83 -6.89 45.09
CA TYR A 230 -10.51 -6.58 43.84
C TYR A 230 -10.13 -7.54 42.72
N SER A 231 -9.65 -8.75 43.05
CA SER A 231 -9.17 -9.72 42.06
C SER A 231 -10.07 -10.95 41.89
N GLN A 232 -9.96 -11.60 40.73
CA GLN A 232 -10.61 -12.87 40.39
C GLN A 232 -9.73 -13.67 39.42
N LEU A 233 -9.59 -14.98 39.64
CA LEU A 233 -9.01 -15.89 38.65
C LEU A 233 -10.02 -16.14 37.53
N ARG A 234 -9.64 -15.85 36.29
CA ARG A 234 -10.43 -16.10 35.09
C ARG A 234 -9.77 -17.21 34.26
N LEU A 235 -10.59 -18.09 33.68
CA LEU A 235 -10.15 -19.23 32.89
C LEU A 235 -10.24 -18.91 31.40
N CYS A 236 -9.17 -19.13 30.66
CA CYS A 236 -9.26 -19.19 29.20
C CYS A 236 -9.70 -20.58 28.76
N SER A 237 -10.79 -20.69 28.01
CA SER A 237 -11.19 -21.92 27.32
C SER A 237 -11.60 -21.60 25.90
N ASP A 238 -10.90 -22.21 24.94
CA ASP A 238 -11.16 -22.15 23.50
C ASP A 238 -11.29 -20.71 22.98
N GLY A 239 -10.32 -19.88 23.38
CA GLY A 239 -10.25 -18.47 23.02
C GLY A 239 -11.23 -17.56 23.76
N LYS A 240 -12.05 -18.10 24.68
CA LYS A 240 -13.01 -17.33 25.48
C LYS A 240 -12.58 -17.27 26.95
N LEU A 241 -12.62 -16.06 27.53
CA LEU A 241 -12.25 -15.83 28.92
C LEU A 241 -13.49 -15.92 29.84
N PHE A 242 -13.57 -17.00 30.62
CA PHE A 242 -14.63 -17.26 31.59
C PHE A 242 -14.36 -16.59 32.95
N GLY A 243 -15.43 -16.11 33.59
CA GLY A 243 -15.37 -15.36 34.85
C GLY A 243 -16.38 -14.22 34.86
N ASP A 244 -16.33 -13.36 35.89
CA ASP A 244 -17.17 -12.17 35.99
C ASP A 244 -16.54 -11.04 35.15
N GLU A 245 -17.32 -10.45 34.25
CA GLU A 245 -16.87 -9.43 33.30
C GLU A 245 -16.40 -8.14 33.97
N LYS A 246 -16.77 -7.90 35.24
CA LYS A 246 -16.26 -6.73 35.97
C LYS A 246 -14.74 -6.79 36.21
N TYR A 247 -14.13 -7.98 36.24
CA TYR A 247 -12.69 -8.15 36.37
C TYR A 247 -12.03 -8.10 34.99
N LYS A 248 -11.84 -6.86 34.52
CA LYS A 248 -11.39 -6.54 33.16
C LYS A 248 -10.02 -5.88 33.12
N TYR A 249 -9.29 -5.81 34.23
CA TYR A 249 -7.95 -5.22 34.24
C TYR A 249 -6.91 -6.30 34.46
N TRP A 250 -5.87 -6.28 33.63
CA TRP A 250 -4.75 -7.22 33.71
C TRP A 250 -3.95 -7.00 34.99
N ASP A 251 -3.64 -5.74 35.28
CA ASP A 251 -2.91 -5.33 36.47
C ASP A 251 -3.75 -4.38 37.34
N CYS A 252 -3.41 -4.36 38.62
CA CYS A 252 -3.85 -3.36 39.57
C CYS A 252 -2.63 -2.81 40.32
N ARG A 253 -2.58 -1.49 40.51
CA ARG A 253 -1.54 -0.82 41.28
C ARG A 253 -2.10 -0.13 42.52
N VAL A 254 -1.27 0.01 43.55
CA VAL A 254 -1.61 0.78 44.75
C VAL A 254 -1.13 2.21 44.54
N LYS A 255 -1.97 3.22 44.80
CA LYS A 255 -1.57 4.63 44.72
C LYS A 255 -0.40 4.90 45.64
N ILE A 256 0.58 5.65 45.13
CA ILE A 256 1.68 6.15 45.94
C ILE A 256 1.10 7.22 46.89
N PRO A 257 1.28 7.09 48.21
CA PRO A 257 0.79 8.09 49.16
C PRO A 257 1.47 9.44 48.92
N LYS A 258 0.70 10.52 49.05
CA LYS A 258 1.20 11.87 48.78
C LYS A 258 2.22 12.30 49.85
N LYS A 259 3.27 12.98 49.40
CA LYS A 259 4.19 13.71 50.28
C LYS A 259 3.49 14.93 50.88
N CYS A 260 3.87 15.30 52.09
CA CYS A 260 3.43 16.53 52.71
C CYS A 260 4.41 17.65 52.36
N LYS A 261 3.92 18.90 52.28
CA LYS A 261 4.73 20.08 52.02
C LYS A 261 4.50 21.10 53.12
N THR A 262 5.58 21.59 53.72
CA THR A 262 5.52 22.68 54.71
C THR A 262 5.45 24.04 54.01
N GLU A 263 5.07 25.10 54.73
CA GLU A 263 5.03 26.47 54.17
C GLU A 263 6.41 26.99 53.73
N ASP A 264 7.49 26.53 54.38
CA ASP A 264 8.86 26.80 53.97
C ASP A 264 9.37 25.88 52.84
N GLY A 265 8.46 25.09 52.23
CA GLY A 265 8.70 24.34 51.01
C GLY A 265 9.36 22.97 51.18
N LYS A 266 9.58 22.50 52.42
CA LYS A 266 10.15 21.16 52.67
C LYS A 266 9.14 20.09 52.33
N GLU A 267 9.53 19.14 51.48
CA GLU A 267 8.78 17.92 51.24
C GLU A 267 9.10 16.86 52.31
N VAL A 268 8.06 16.17 52.78
CA VAL A 268 8.14 15.13 53.81
C VAL A 268 7.48 13.88 53.28
N GLU A 269 8.22 12.77 53.27
CA GLU A 269 7.71 11.49 52.78
C GLU A 269 6.55 11.00 53.66
N HIS A 270 5.64 10.22 53.08
CA HIS A 270 4.56 9.60 53.86
C HIS A 270 5.13 8.75 55.01
N ASN A 271 4.46 8.79 56.15
CA ASN A 271 4.82 8.19 57.44
C ASN A 271 6.08 8.75 58.11
N GLN A 272 6.79 9.69 57.49
CA GLN A 272 7.90 10.37 58.14
C GLN A 272 7.38 11.30 59.24
N ILE A 273 8.05 11.25 60.39
CA ILE A 273 7.82 12.16 61.52
C ILE A 273 8.87 13.27 61.46
N ILE A 274 8.43 14.52 61.49
CA ILE A 274 9.30 15.70 61.56
C ILE A 274 8.91 16.61 62.72
N LYS A 275 9.84 17.45 63.17
CA LYS A 275 9.50 18.60 64.01
C LYS A 275 8.89 19.69 63.14
N MET A 276 7.78 20.26 63.59
CA MET A 276 7.09 21.37 62.95
C MET A 276 6.84 22.49 63.97
N TYR A 277 6.76 23.71 63.47
CA TYR A 277 6.61 24.92 64.27
C TYR A 277 5.37 25.69 63.84
N SER A 278 4.68 26.31 64.80
CA SER A 278 3.53 27.18 64.53
C SER A 278 3.90 28.63 64.18
N SER A 279 5.14 29.01 64.45
CA SER A 279 5.76 30.28 64.06
C SER A 279 7.13 30.01 63.44
N PRO A 280 7.56 30.76 62.41
CA PRO A 280 8.91 30.64 61.87
C PRO A 280 9.97 31.35 62.74
N TYR A 281 9.55 32.10 63.77
CA TYR A 281 10.40 32.83 64.70
C TYR A 281 10.11 32.42 66.15
N GLY A 282 11.15 32.14 66.94
CA GLY A 282 11.07 31.75 68.35
C GLY A 282 10.79 32.93 69.29
N GLY A 283 11.40 34.08 69.01
CA GLY A 283 11.25 35.28 69.84
C GLY A 283 11.68 35.03 71.29
N GLU A 284 11.11 35.77 72.26
CA GLU A 284 11.47 35.65 73.67
C GLU A 284 11.20 34.27 74.30
N LYS A 285 10.29 33.47 73.69
CA LYS A 285 9.92 32.13 74.19
C LYS A 285 10.78 31.00 73.60
N GLY A 286 11.57 31.29 72.57
CA GLY A 286 12.39 30.31 71.83
C GLY A 286 11.58 29.33 70.98
N CYS A 287 12.25 28.68 70.03
CA CYS A 287 11.61 27.77 69.07
C CYS A 287 10.96 26.53 69.71
N ALA A 288 11.46 26.10 70.87
CA ALA A 288 10.92 24.94 71.59
C ALA A 288 9.46 25.12 72.01
N TYR A 289 9.04 26.36 72.32
CA TYR A 289 7.68 26.67 72.75
C TYR A 289 6.64 26.43 71.64
N PHE A 290 7.04 26.61 70.37
CA PHE A 290 6.16 26.49 69.21
C PHE A 290 6.27 25.15 68.48
N MET A 291 7.01 24.19 69.04
CA MET A 291 7.36 22.93 68.36
C MET A 291 6.41 21.78 68.69
N LYS A 292 6.04 20.99 67.68
CA LYS A 292 5.44 19.65 67.83
C LYS A 292 6.03 18.66 66.85
N GLN A 293 5.92 17.37 67.17
CA GLN A 293 6.15 16.30 66.19
C GLN A 293 4.90 16.10 65.33
N ALA A 294 5.09 16.07 64.02
CA ALA A 294 4.03 15.83 63.05
C ALA A 294 4.43 14.67 62.14
N GLN A 295 3.48 13.77 61.87
CA GLN A 295 3.63 12.70 60.91
C GLN A 295 2.91 13.06 59.62
N CYS A 296 3.57 12.85 58.48
CA CYS A 296 2.93 13.00 57.18
C CYS A 296 2.02 11.80 56.85
N ILE A 297 0.71 12.03 56.73
CA ILE A 297 -0.29 11.03 56.37
C ILE A 297 -0.96 11.46 55.06
N ASN A 298 -0.56 10.84 53.96
CA ASN A 298 -1.10 11.05 52.61
C ASN A 298 -1.30 12.54 52.23
N GLY A 299 -0.22 13.31 52.32
CA GLY A 299 -0.21 14.73 51.94
C GLY A 299 -0.76 15.69 52.99
N LYS A 300 -1.13 15.20 54.18
CA LYS A 300 -1.53 16.04 55.33
C LYS A 300 -0.72 15.68 56.55
N PHE A 301 -0.29 16.67 57.32
CA PHE A 301 0.26 16.42 58.64
C PHE A 301 -0.86 16.06 59.61
N ASN A 302 -0.58 15.15 60.53
CA ASN A 302 -1.53 14.73 61.58
C ASN A 302 -1.69 15.77 62.71
N GLN A 303 -0.94 16.87 62.67
CA GLN A 303 -1.10 18.02 63.55
C GLN A 303 -2.07 19.02 62.91
N GLY A 304 -2.70 19.87 63.74
CA GLY A 304 -3.59 20.92 63.26
C GLY A 304 -2.89 21.91 62.31
N PRO A 305 -3.67 22.70 61.54
CA PRO A 305 -3.15 23.61 60.51
C PRO A 305 -2.22 24.70 61.06
N GLU A 306 -2.20 24.90 62.37
CA GLU A 306 -1.33 25.85 63.05
C GLU A 306 0.17 25.48 62.97
N TYR A 307 0.54 24.20 62.84
CA TYR A 307 1.94 23.78 62.70
C TYR A 307 2.30 23.60 61.23
N LYS A 308 2.97 24.59 60.64
CA LYS A 308 3.16 24.67 59.17
C LYS A 308 4.59 24.93 58.71
N TYR A 309 5.53 25.24 59.61
CA TYR A 309 6.93 25.49 59.27
C TYR A 309 7.82 24.31 59.68
N ALA A 310 8.80 23.92 58.84
CA ALA A 310 9.81 22.91 59.18
C ALA A 310 11.06 23.47 59.88
N LYS A 311 11.24 24.79 59.81
CA LYS A 311 12.34 25.53 60.43
C LYS A 311 11.79 26.63 61.32
N CYS A 312 12.55 26.95 62.37
CA CYS A 312 12.32 28.10 63.22
C CYS A 312 13.67 28.79 63.47
N VAL A 313 13.68 30.11 63.44
CA VAL A 313 14.84 30.95 63.75
C VAL A 313 14.70 31.44 65.19
N GLU A 314 15.74 31.25 66.02
CA GLU A 314 15.79 31.76 67.39
C GLU A 314 15.80 33.30 67.41
#